data_AF-A0A135I5Z7-F1
#
_entry.id   AF-A0A135I5Z7-F1
#
_cell.length_a   1.000
_cell.length_b   1.000
_cell.length_c   1.000
_cell.angle_alpha   90.00
_cell.angle_beta   90.00
_cell.angle_gamma   90.00
#
_symmetry.space_group_name_H-M   'P 1'
#
loop_
_entity.id
_entity.type
_entity.pdbx_description
1 polymer ?
#
loop_
_entity_poly.entity_id
_entity_poly.type
_entity_poly.pdbx_seq_one_letter_code
_entity_poly.pdbx_strand_id
1 'polypeptide(L)' 'MNRQEKVQVEISVETLESLFLRGELCAAKLNCLNAESKHIVQTLCLHACAKRFCQPEEAAMALKITEHFTVRKETTH' A
#
# COMPACT_ATOMS: atom_id res chain seq x y z
N MET A 1 -15.74 28.09 -4.29
CA MET A 1 -14.96 26.84 -4.29
C MET A 1 -13.90 26.95 -3.21
N ASN A 2 -14.07 26.31 -2.05
CA ASN A 2 -13.05 26.32 -0.98
C ASN A 2 -11.90 25.41 -1.41
N ARG A 3 -10.76 25.99 -1.76
CA ARG A 3 -9.54 25.26 -2.11
C ARG A 3 -8.91 24.79 -0.80
N GLN A 4 -8.97 23.49 -0.51
CA GLN A 4 -8.24 22.93 0.62
C GLN A 4 -6.74 23.00 0.33
N GLU A 5 -5.98 23.55 1.26
CA GLU A 5 -4.52 23.57 1.18
C GLU A 5 -4.00 22.12 1.24
N LYS A 6 -3.01 21.81 0.42
CA LYS A 6 -2.36 20.49 0.35
C LYS A 6 -0.90 20.66 0.70
N VAL A 7 -0.40 19.81 1.59
CA VAL A 7 1.01 19.75 1.98
C VAL A 7 1.61 18.46 1.44
N GLN A 8 2.83 18.54 0.89
CA GLN A 8 3.59 17.37 0.48
C GLN A 8 4.40 16.88 1.68
N VAL A 9 4.22 15.60 2.03
CA VAL A 9 4.91 14.96 3.15
C VAL A 9 5.38 13.58 2.72
N GLU A 10 6.49 13.14 3.29
CA GLU A 10 6.96 11.78 3.18
C GLU A 10 6.58 11.00 4.43
N ILE A 11 6.25 9.72 4.24
CA ILE A 11 5.83 8.82 5.31
C ILE A 11 6.36 7.42 4.98
N SER A 12 6.77 6.66 6.00
CA SER A 12 7.23 5.29 5.78
C SER A 12 6.09 4.40 5.29
N VAL A 13 6.43 3.41 4.47
CA VAL A 13 5.48 2.40 3.96
C VAL A 13 4.77 1.67 5.11
N GLU A 14 5.50 1.33 6.17
CA GLU A 14 4.98 0.66 7.36
C GLU A 14 3.91 1.49 8.09
N THR A 15 4.17 2.79 8.27
CA THR A 15 3.20 3.70 8.89
C THR A 15 1.96 3.82 8.01
N LEU A 16 2.16 3.92 6.69
CA LEU A 16 1.09 4.02 5.72
C LEU A 16 0.21 2.74 5.68
N GLU A 17 0.82 1.56 5.74
CA GLU A 17 0.10 0.28 5.84
C GLU A 17 -0.74 0.22 7.11
N SER A 18 -0.17 0.61 8.25
CA SER A 18 -0.87 0.65 9.54
C SER A 18 -2.09 1.57 9.49
N LEU A 19 -1.97 2.76 8.86
CA LEU A 19 -3.08 3.69 8.65
C LEU A 19 -4.19 3.11 7.77
N PHE A 20 -3.84 2.39 6.70
CA PHE A 20 -4.84 1.70 5.86
C PHE A 20 -5.55 0.56 6.59
N LEU A 21 -4.81 -0.24 7.37
CA LEU A 21 -5.36 -1.35 8.16
C LEU A 21 -6.33 -0.89 9.24
N ARG A 22 -6.05 0.25 9.88
CA ARG A 22 -6.99 0.86 10.84
C ARG A 22 -8.18 1.55 10.16
N GLY A 23 -8.08 1.82 8.86
CA GLY A 23 -9.10 2.53 8.10
C GLY A 23 -9.11 4.04 8.28
N GLU A 24 -8.04 4.59 8.85
CA GLU A 24 -7.85 6.04 9.03
C GLU A 24 -7.53 6.75 7.72
N LEU A 25 -7.00 6.01 6.74
CA LEU A 25 -6.62 6.53 5.43
C LEU A 25 -7.21 5.66 4.30
N CYS A 26 -7.36 6.26 3.12
CA CYS A 26 -7.73 5.55 1.89
C CYS A 26 -6.91 6.13 0.73
N ALA A 27 -6.45 5.26 -0.18
CA ALA A 27 -5.67 5.67 -1.35
C ALA A 27 -6.39 6.73 -2.21
N ALA A 28 -7.72 6.72 -2.25
CA ALA A 28 -8.52 7.70 -2.98
C ALA A 28 -8.36 9.15 -2.49
N LYS A 29 -7.88 9.35 -1.25
CA LYS A 29 -7.64 10.67 -0.66
C LYS A 29 -6.20 11.18 -0.87
N LEU A 30 -5.32 10.36 -1.44
CA LEU A 30 -3.91 10.70 -1.62
C LEU A 30 -3.63 11.19 -3.04
N ASN A 31 -2.81 12.25 -3.14
CA ASN A 31 -2.23 12.68 -4.41
C ASN A 31 -0.78 12.18 -4.44
N CYS A 32 -0.52 11.16 -5.24
CA CYS A 32 0.81 10.57 -5.37
C CYS A 32 1.65 11.40 -6.35
N LEU A 33 2.91 11.67 -6.01
CA LEU A 33 3.80 12.54 -6.80
C LEU A 33 4.31 11.87 -8.08
N ASN A 34 4.36 10.54 -8.09
CA ASN A 34 4.84 9.76 -9.23
C ASN A 34 4.09 8.43 -9.36
N ALA A 35 4.32 7.72 -10.47
CA ALA A 35 3.65 6.46 -10.76
C ALA A 35 4.03 5.34 -9.78
N GLU A 36 5.28 5.32 -9.32
CA GLU A 36 5.79 4.32 -8.37
C GLU A 36 5.07 4.42 -7.01
N SER A 37 5.06 5.62 -6.41
CA SER A 37 4.33 5.89 -5.17
C SER A 37 2.83 5.59 -5.30
N LYS A 38 2.22 5.91 -6.45
CA LYS A 38 0.82 5.57 -6.72
C LYS A 38 0.58 4.07 -6.68
N HIS A 39 1.43 3.29 -7.33
CA HIS A 39 1.31 1.83 -7.37
C HIS A 39 1.46 1.22 -5.96
N ILE A 40 2.46 1.67 -5.20
CA ILE A 40 2.69 1.22 -3.81
C ILE A 40 1.47 1.55 -2.93
N VAL A 41 1.01 2.80 -2.95
CA VAL A 41 -0.15 3.27 -2.18
C VAL A 41 -1.43 2.46 -2.51
N GLN A 42 -1.69 2.21 -3.79
CA GLN A 42 -2.85 1.43 -4.22
C GLN A 42 -2.77 -0.03 -3.75
N THR A 43 -1.58 -0.64 -3.88
CA THR A 43 -1.34 -2.03 -3.45
C THR A 43 -1.56 -2.19 -1.95
N LEU A 44 -0.98 -1.29 -1.15
CA LEU A 44 -1.14 -1.30 0.32
C LEU A 44 -2.60 -1.13 0.73
N CYS A 45 -3.31 -0.18 0.11
CA CYS A 45 -4.71 0.08 0.41
C CYS A 45 -5.59 -1.13 0.07
N LEU A 46 -5.40 -1.75 -1.11
CA LEU A 46 -6.15 -2.95 -1.51
C LEU A 46 -5.87 -4.13 -0.58
N HIS A 47 -4.62 -4.35 -0.22
CA HIS A 47 -4.22 -5.41 0.71
C HIS A 47 -4.85 -5.21 2.08
N ALA A 48 -4.82 -3.99 2.62
CA ALA A 48 -5.44 -3.65 3.88
C ALA A 48 -6.98 -3.83 3.81
N CYS A 49 -7.62 -3.41 2.73
CA CYS A 49 -9.06 -3.62 2.52
C CYS A 49 -9.40 -5.12 2.48
N ALA A 50 -8.66 -5.93 1.73
CA ALA A 50 -8.85 -7.37 1.68
C ALA A 50 -8.69 -8.00 3.09
N LYS A 51 -7.65 -7.62 3.83
CA LYS A 51 -7.44 -8.09 5.21
C LYS A 51 -8.55 -7.70 6.18
N ARG A 52 -9.27 -6.60 5.94
CA ARG A 52 -10.33 -6.11 6.83
C ARG A 52 -11.72 -6.65 6.47
N PHE A 53 -12.00 -6.78 5.18
CA PHE A 53 -13.34 -7.07 4.66
C PHE A 53 -13.47 -8.47 4.07
N CYS A 54 -12.36 -9.06 3.63
CA CYS A 54 -12.32 -10.42 3.07
C CYS A 54 -11.77 -11.43 4.07
N GLN A 55 -11.98 -11.21 5.38
CA GLN A 55 -11.80 -12.27 6.38
C GLN A 55 -13.11 -13.06 6.45
N PRO A 56 -13.26 -14.21 5.76
CA PRO A 56 -14.00 -15.29 6.35
C PRO A 56 -13.17 -15.74 7.56
N GLU A 57 -13.81 -16.06 8.66
CA GLU A 57 -13.28 -17.14 9.49
C GLU A 57 -12.84 -18.28 8.54
N GLU A 58 -11.52 -18.51 8.39
CA GLU A 58 -10.85 -19.37 7.38
C GLU A 58 -10.33 -18.76 6.05
N ALA A 59 -9.56 -17.66 6.05
CA ALA A 59 -8.70 -17.30 4.89
C ALA A 59 -7.23 -17.72 5.10
N ALA A 60 -6.98 -19.03 5.19
CA ALA A 60 -5.64 -19.63 5.30
C ALA A 60 -4.90 -19.74 3.96
N MET A 61 -4.99 -18.75 3.07
CA MET A 61 -4.20 -18.76 1.84
C MET A 61 -3.65 -17.39 1.52
N ALA A 62 -2.53 -17.11 2.20
CA ALA A 62 -1.63 -16.01 1.96
C ALA A 62 -1.32 -15.86 0.46
N LEU A 63 -1.67 -14.70 -0.09
CA LEU A 63 -1.17 -14.24 -1.38
C LEU A 63 0.36 -14.22 -1.35
N LYS A 64 0.98 -15.12 -2.11
CA LYS A 64 2.40 -15.08 -2.48
C LYS A 64 2.66 -13.97 -3.50
N ILE A 65 2.64 -12.71 -3.06
CA ILE A 65 3.07 -11.58 -3.90
C ILE A 65 4.15 -10.80 -3.15
N THR A 66 5.26 -11.47 -2.86
CA THR A 66 6.49 -10.80 -2.41
C THR A 66 7.78 -11.50 -2.83
N GLU A 67 7.77 -12.33 -3.88
CA GLU A 67 8.99 -12.95 -4.42
C GLU A 67 9.43 -12.39 -5.79
N HIS A 68 8.87 -11.27 -6.26
CA HIS A 68 9.25 -10.72 -7.58
C HIS A 68 10.01 -9.39 -7.57
N PHE A 69 10.33 -8.80 -6.39
CA PHE A 69 11.12 -7.56 -6.34
C PHE A 69 12.56 -7.71 -5.81
N THR A 70 13.02 -8.92 -5.52
CA THR A 70 14.41 -9.17 -5.05
C THR A 70 15.22 -10.06 -5.99
N VAL A 71 15.06 -9.92 -7.32
CA VAL A 71 16.05 -10.45 -8.27
C VAL A 71 16.72 -9.30 -9.01
N ARG A 72 17.48 -8.50 -8.26
CA ARG A 72 18.61 -7.72 -8.77
C ARG A 72 19.69 -7.58 -7.69
N LYS A 73 20.19 -8.70 -7.17
CA LYS A 73 21.58 -8.81 -6.69
C LYS A 73 22.08 -10.24 -6.91
N GLU A 74 23.18 -10.35 -7.68
CA GLU A 74 24.26 -11.36 -7.53
C GLU A 74 23.91 -12.82 -7.94
N THR A 75 24.65 -13.62 -8.74
CA THR A 75 25.96 -13.57 -9.44
C THR A 75 26.04 -14.81 -10.37
N THR A 76 26.98 -14.81 -11.32
CA THR A 76 27.81 -15.97 -11.78
C THR A 76 27.55 -16.50 -13.20
N HIS A 77 28.50 -16.20 -14.10
CA HIS A 77 29.28 -17.24 -14.78
C HIS A 77 30.68 -16.73 -15.12
#